data_AF-A0A1J5E496-F1
#
_entry.id   AF-A0A1J5E496-F1
#
_cell.length_a   1.000
_cell.length_b   1.000
_cell.length_c   1.000
_cell.angle_alpha   90.00
_cell.angle_beta   90.00
_cell.angle_gamma   90.00
#
_symmetry.space_group_name_H-M   'P 1'
#
loop_
_entity.id
_entity.type
_entity.pdbx_description
1 polymer ?
#
loop_
_entity_poly.entity_id
_entity_poly.type
_entity_poly.pdbx_seq_one_letter_code
_entity_poly.pdbx_strand_id
1 'polypeptide(L)'
;MWLEDVYSFVASGKKRKAIAVLFREMDELLSSNQFELCDSIIASTLDLNRLNASLLIAVLSITLPASSKLKSRADLVERIRRRLKNEVPERAERMLKGLE
;
A
#
# COMPACT_ATOMS: atom_id res chain seq x y z
N MET A 1 -1.12 1.28 16.92
CA MET A 1 -0.51 0.93 15.63
C MET A 1 -1.17 1.79 14.57
N TRP A 2 -0.39 2.55 13.78
CA TRP A 2 -0.91 3.57 12.85
C TRP A 2 -1.83 3.02 11.74
N LEU A 3 -1.73 1.73 11.42
CA LEU A 3 -2.61 1.06 10.45
C LEU A 3 -4.09 1.10 10.86
N GLU A 4 -4.40 0.98 12.15
CA GLU A 4 -5.78 1.07 12.62
C GLU A 4 -6.37 2.46 12.40
N ASP A 5 -5.55 3.52 12.51
CA ASP A 5 -5.97 4.87 12.17
C ASP A 5 -6.24 5.01 10.67
N VAL A 6 -5.39 4.42 9.82
CA VAL A 6 -5.61 4.37 8.37
C VAL A 6 -6.93 3.69 8.06
N TYR A 7 -7.20 2.51 8.64
CA TYR A 7 -8.44 1.77 8.41
C TYR A 7 -9.67 2.52 8.92
N SER A 8 -9.58 3.16 10.09
CA SER A 8 -10.64 4.01 10.62
C SER A 8 -10.95 5.20 9.69
N PHE A 9 -9.92 5.83 9.12
CA PHE A 9 -10.11 6.89 8.14
C PHE A 9 -10.71 6.38 6.83
N VAL A 10 -10.33 5.18 6.35
CA VAL A 10 -10.96 4.56 5.19
C VAL A 10 -12.45 4.29 5.44
N ALA A 11 -12.78 3.66 6.57
CA ALA A 11 -14.16 3.36 6.95
C ALA A 11 -15.01 4.64 7.10
N SER A 12 -14.41 5.74 7.57
CA SER A 12 -15.06 7.04 7.71
C SER A 12 -15.09 7.88 6.42
N GLY A 13 -14.63 7.35 5.28
CA GLY A 13 -14.56 8.09 4.01
C GLY A 13 -13.49 9.20 3.95
N LYS A 14 -12.63 9.31 4.96
CA LYS A 14 -11.58 10.34 5.10
C LYS A 14 -10.32 9.97 4.31
N LYS A 15 -10.47 9.69 3.01
CA LYS A 15 -9.42 9.15 2.12
C LYS A 15 -8.11 9.94 2.19
N ARG A 16 -8.17 11.27 2.16
CA ARG A 16 -6.97 12.13 2.23
C ARG A 16 -6.19 11.95 3.54
N LYS A 17 -6.87 11.79 4.67
CA LYS A 17 -6.21 11.54 5.97
C LYS A 17 -5.59 10.15 6.01
N ALA A 18 -6.29 9.16 5.49
CA ALA A 18 -5.78 7.79 5.39
C ALA A 18 -4.48 7.73 4.57
N ILE A 19 -4.47 8.37 3.39
CA ILE A 19 -3.27 8.46 2.54
C ILE A 19 -2.14 9.22 3.25
N ALA A 20 -2.44 10.33 3.92
CA ALA A 20 -1.42 11.12 4.61
C ALA A 20 -0.72 10.34 5.73
N VAL A 21 -1.48 9.58 6.54
CA VAL A 21 -0.89 8.72 7.58
C VAL A 21 -0.11 7.58 6.94
N LEU A 22 -0.69 6.85 5.98
CA LEU A 22 0.00 5.76 5.29
C LEU A 22 1.33 6.23 4.69
N PHE A 23 1.32 7.36 3.98
CA PHE A 23 2.51 7.94 3.38
C PHE A 23 3.56 8.28 4.43
N ARG A 24 3.20 9.05 5.46
CA ARG A 24 4.13 9.49 6.51
C ARG A 24 4.81 8.29 7.19
N GLU A 25 4.04 7.30 7.61
CA GLU A 25 4.57 6.20 8.41
C GLU A 25 5.43 5.25 7.57
N MET A 26 5.03 4.96 6.33
CA MET A 26 5.84 4.12 5.44
C MET A 26 7.08 4.86 4.94
N ASP A 27 6.99 6.15 4.61
CA ASP A 27 8.13 6.97 4.19
C ASP A 27 9.17 7.11 5.31
N GLU A 28 8.74 7.28 6.55
CA GLU A 28 9.64 7.31 7.72
C GLU A 28 10.43 6.00 7.86
N LEU A 29 9.76 4.85 7.68
CA LEU A 29 10.43 3.54 7.72
C LEU A 29 11.45 3.39 6.60
N LEU A 30 11.08 3.78 5.38
CA LEU A 30 11.95 3.66 4.21
C LEU A 30 13.14 4.62 4.27
N SER A 31 12.93 5.87 4.67
CA SER A 31 13.97 6.89 4.82
C SER A 31 14.92 6.57 5.99
N SER A 32 14.44 5.90 7.03
CA SER A 32 15.24 5.40 8.15
C SER A 32 15.92 4.05 7.88
N ASN A 33 15.92 3.56 6.63
CA ASN A 33 16.45 2.25 6.24
C ASN A 33 15.85 1.05 7.00
N GLN A 34 14.66 1.19 7.59
CA GLN A 34 13.94 0.12 8.30
C GLN A 34 13.20 -0.78 7.30
N PHE A 35 13.92 -1.29 6.29
CA PHE A 35 13.33 -2.07 5.20
C PHE A 35 12.71 -3.38 5.69
N GLU A 36 13.31 -4.05 6.67
CA GLU A 36 12.80 -5.30 7.24
C GLU A 36 11.44 -5.11 7.93
N LEU A 37 11.29 -4.01 8.67
CA LEU A 37 10.02 -3.68 9.31
C LEU A 37 8.96 -3.30 8.27
N CYS A 38 9.33 -2.51 7.27
CA CYS A 38 8.43 -2.19 6.15
C CYS A 38 8.00 -3.46 5.40
N ASP A 39 8.93 -4.38 5.13
CA ASP A 39 8.65 -5.67 4.47
C ASP A 39 7.71 -6.55 5.30
N SER A 40 7.92 -6.62 6.61
CA SER A 40 7.02 -7.34 7.53
C SER A 40 5.61 -6.74 7.56
N ILE A 41 5.51 -5.40 7.52
CA ILE A 41 4.22 -4.71 7.46
C ILE A 41 3.48 -5.10 6.17
N ILE A 42 4.11 -4.98 5.00
CA ILE A 42 3.45 -5.31 3.72
C ILE A 42 3.13 -6.81 3.58
N ALA A 43 3.97 -7.68 4.14
CA ALA A 43 3.79 -9.13 4.05
C ALA A 43 2.63 -9.59 4.93
N SER A 44 2.59 -9.16 6.19
CA SER A 44 1.79 -9.83 7.23
C SER A 44 0.82 -8.93 7.98
N THR A 45 1.08 -7.63 8.07
CA THR A 45 0.27 -6.73 8.93
C THR A 45 -0.76 -5.93 8.12
N LEU A 46 -0.42 -5.60 6.87
CA LEU A 46 -1.26 -4.81 5.98
C LEU A 46 -2.43 -5.65 5.42
N ASP A 47 -3.62 -5.43 5.98
CA ASP A 47 -4.86 -5.96 5.42
C ASP A 47 -5.35 -5.10 4.24
N LEU A 48 -5.18 -5.64 3.03
CA LEU A 48 -5.60 -4.99 1.78
C LEU A 48 -7.13 -4.89 1.64
N ASN A 49 -7.90 -5.73 2.33
CA ASN A 49 -9.37 -5.70 2.24
C ASN A 49 -9.97 -4.47 2.94
N ARG A 50 -9.21 -3.88 3.87
CA ARG A 50 -9.59 -2.65 4.59
C ARG A 50 -9.11 -1.39 3.88
N LEU A 51 -8.50 -1.51 2.69
CA LEU A 51 -8.05 -0.41 1.87
C LEU A 51 -8.92 -0.26 0.62
N ASN A 52 -9.15 0.98 0.20
CA ASN A 52 -9.74 1.25 -1.10
C ASN A 52 -8.65 1.32 -2.19
N ALA A 53 -9.07 1.26 -3.45
CA ALA A 53 -8.18 1.29 -4.60
C ALA A 53 -7.13 2.42 -4.58
N SER A 54 -7.47 3.62 -4.10
CA SER A 54 -6.52 4.74 -4.02
C SER A 54 -5.40 4.47 -3.01
N LEU A 55 -5.71 3.84 -1.85
CA LEU A 55 -4.68 3.47 -0.88
C LEU A 55 -3.84 2.29 -1.37
N LEU A 56 -4.43 1.31 -2.06
CA LEU A 56 -3.65 0.22 -2.65
C LEU A 56 -2.57 0.76 -3.61
N ILE A 57 -2.95 1.71 -4.47
CA ILE A 57 -2.01 2.40 -5.36
C ILE A 57 -0.97 3.20 -4.57
N ALA A 58 -1.39 3.91 -3.52
CA ALA A 58 -0.45 4.66 -2.68
C ALA A 58 0.63 3.74 -2.07
N VAL A 59 0.27 2.56 -1.56
CA VAL A 59 1.25 1.59 -1.02
C VAL A 59 2.29 1.22 -2.09
N LEU A 60 1.85 0.91 -3.32
CA LEU A 60 2.76 0.55 -4.40
C LEU A 60 3.68 1.70 -4.80
N SER A 61 3.17 2.93 -4.83
CA SER A 61 3.95 4.13 -5.12
C SER A 61 4.99 4.42 -4.04
N ILE A 62 4.61 4.32 -2.76
CA ILE A 62 5.53 4.57 -1.63
C ILE A 62 6.65 3.54 -1.60
N THR A 63 6.34 2.28 -1.87
CA THR A 63 7.32 1.18 -1.79
C THR A 63 8.17 1.01 -3.05
N LEU A 64 7.84 1.68 -4.15
CA LEU A 64 8.54 1.54 -5.43
C LEU A 64 10.04 1.92 -5.36
N PRO A 65 10.46 3.04 -4.75
CA PRO A 65 11.87 3.41 -4.67
C PRO A 65 12.74 2.41 -3.90
N ALA A 66 12.13 1.70 -2.94
CA ALA A 66 12.79 0.69 -2.11
C ALA A 66 12.55 -0.75 -2.61
N SER A 67 12.01 -0.93 -3.83
CA SER A 67 11.61 -2.23 -4.37
C SER A 67 12.70 -3.31 -4.29
N SER A 68 13.96 -2.95 -4.57
CA SER A 68 15.10 -3.86 -4.48
C SER A 68 15.44 -4.34 -3.06
N LYS A 69 14.90 -3.69 -2.03
CA LYS A 69 15.10 -4.02 -0.61
C LYS A 69 13.90 -4.73 0.03
N LEU A 70 12.73 -4.66 -0.60
CA LEU A 70 11.47 -5.22 -0.10
C LEU A 70 11.17 -6.54 -0.79
N LYS A 71 11.59 -7.65 -0.16
CA LYS A 71 11.45 -9.02 -0.69
C LYS A 71 9.99 -9.39 -0.98
N SER A 72 9.06 -8.87 -0.19
CA SER A 72 7.64 -9.15 -0.27
C SER A 72 6.90 -8.27 -1.29
N ARG A 73 7.60 -7.34 -1.95
CA ARG A 73 6.96 -6.38 -2.87
C ARG A 73 6.35 -7.04 -4.11
N ALA A 74 6.99 -8.07 -4.67
CA ALA A 74 6.46 -8.78 -5.83
C ALA A 74 5.10 -9.45 -5.52
N ASP A 75 4.99 -10.06 -4.34
CA ASP A 75 3.73 -10.63 -3.84
C ASP A 75 2.68 -9.55 -3.57
N LEU A 76 3.08 -8.43 -2.97
CA LEU A 76 2.20 -7.28 -2.74
C LEU A 76 1.58 -6.76 -4.06
N VAL A 77 2.39 -6.59 -5.11
CA VAL A 77 1.91 -6.16 -6.44
C VAL A 77 0.87 -7.15 -6.96
N GLU A 78 1.13 -8.45 -6.88
CA GLU A 78 0.21 -9.47 -7.37
C GLU A 78 -1.11 -9.49 -6.58
N ARG A 79 -1.05 -9.39 -5.25
CA ARG A 79 -2.24 -9.30 -4.38
C ARG A 79 -3.07 -8.07 -4.70
N ILE A 80 -2.44 -6.90 -4.88
CA ILE A 80 -3.12 -5.67 -5.26
C ILE A 80 -3.70 -5.76 -6.67
N ARG A 81 -2.97 -6.33 -7.63
CA ARG A 81 -3.43 -6.55 -9.00
C ARG A 81 -4.71 -7.39 -9.03
N ARG A 82 -4.73 -8.52 -8.33
CA ARG A 82 -5.94 -9.37 -8.20
C ARG A 82 -7.10 -8.58 -7.60
N ARG A 83 -6.83 -7.82 -6.54
CA ARG A 83 -7.87 -7.02 -5.88
C ARG A 83 -8.47 -5.96 -6.83
N LEU A 84 -7.63 -5.20 -7.54
CA LEU A 84 -8.06 -4.18 -8.48
C LEU A 84 -8.79 -4.76 -9.69
N LYS A 85 -8.36 -5.92 -10.20
CA LYS A 85 -9.08 -6.63 -11.28
C LYS A 85 -10.50 -7.03 -10.87
N ASN A 86 -10.70 -7.38 -9.60
CA ASN A 86 -12.02 -7.73 -9.07
C ASN A 86 -12.90 -6.50 -8.81
N GLU A 87 -12.34 -5.34 -8.41
CA GLU A 87 -13.13 -4.13 -8.12
C GLU A 87 -13.40 -3.25 -9.33
N VAL A 88 -12.38 -3.05 -10.17
CA VAL A 88 -12.34 -2.05 -11.23
C VAL A 88 -11.60 -2.58 -12.47
N PRO A 89 -12.08 -3.67 -13.09
CA PRO A 89 -11.36 -4.39 -14.15
C PRO A 89 -10.91 -3.50 -15.31
N GLU A 90 -11.76 -2.57 -15.76
CA GLU A 90 -11.46 -1.64 -16.87
C GLU A 90 -10.36 -0.61 -16.57
N ARG A 91 -10.02 -0.43 -15.28
CA ARG A 91 -9.05 0.57 -14.83
C ARG A 91 -7.80 -0.04 -14.21
N ALA A 92 -7.87 -1.29 -13.75
CA ALA A 92 -6.80 -1.96 -13.02
C ALA A 92 -5.43 -1.83 -13.69
N GLU A 93 -5.33 -2.17 -14.98
CA GLU A 93 -4.06 -2.10 -15.73
C GLU A 93 -3.52 -0.67 -15.85
N ARG A 94 -4.40 0.32 -16.05
CA ARG A 94 -3.99 1.74 -16.07
C ARG A 94 -3.51 2.21 -14.71
N MET A 95 -4.13 1.74 -13.64
CA MET A 95 -3.78 2.13 -12.27
C MET A 95 -2.45 1.54 -11.81
N LEU A 96 -2.08 0.35 -12.31
CA LEU A 96 -0.82 -0.32 -11.97
C LEU A 96 0.37 0.12 -12.83
N LYS A 97 0.13 0.78 -13.96
CA LYS A 97 1.18 1.19 -14.89
C LYS A 97 2.28 2.01 -14.20
N GLY A 98 3.51 1.50 -14.23
CA GLY A 98 4.68 2.15 -13.63
C GLY A 98 4.83 1.92 -12.12
N LEU A 99 4.04 1.02 -11.52
CA LEU A 99 4.05 0.71 -10.09
C LEU A 99 4.37 -0.77 -9.79
N GLU A 100 4.73 -1.54 -10.80
CA GLU A 100 5.01 -2.98 -10.71
C GLU A 100 6.50 -3.23 -10.57
#